data_AF-A0A5D2ASC2-F1
#
_entry.id   AF-A0A5D2ASC2-F1
#
_cell.length_a   1.000
_cell.length_b   1.000
_cell.length_c   1.000
_cell.angle_alpha   90.00
_cell.angle_beta   90.00
_cell.angle_gamma   90.00
#
_symmetry.space_group_name_H-M   'P 1'
#
loop_
_entity.id
_entity.type
_entity.pdbx_description
1 polymer ?
#
loop_
_entity_poly.entity_id
_entity_poly.type
_entity_poly.pdbx_seq_one_letter_code
_entity_poly.pdbx_strand_id
1 'polypeptide(L)'
;MGSSLLAYFLIPAFVLNILNQTSRGGEGVAFLINDNSSLLDNSQGWWLGMVNANTNGSSQASVAVEFDTRKSDEQDMEGNHIGLNINRIQSTKQVSLSNYDVNISAGGQDLRPVDLSTYLPQKIFMGFFGSTSNEAELNCVKSWAFSDTDIGGNGKQLWVWIMVPVASLGILVGVAICLCLRRVYKEERFSGSRCSTSREHRT
;
A
#
# COMPACT_ATOMS: atom_id res chain seq x y z
N MET A 1 -16.86 14.46 14.57
CA MET A 1 -15.88 13.36 14.73
C MET A 1 -15.70 12.73 13.35
N GLY A 2 -14.63 13.08 12.64
CA GLY A 2 -14.36 12.52 11.31
C GLY A 2 -13.50 11.27 11.46
N SER A 3 -14.02 10.11 11.06
CA SER A 3 -13.25 8.89 10.92
C SER A 3 -12.23 9.07 9.79
N SER A 4 -10.94 9.03 10.11
CA SER A 4 -9.88 8.94 9.10
C SER A 4 -9.82 7.50 8.59
N LEU A 5 -9.98 7.31 7.28
CA LEU A 5 -9.77 6.02 6.62
C LEU A 5 -8.26 5.84 6.42
N LEU A 6 -7.67 4.83 7.06
CA LEU A 6 -6.26 4.50 6.87
C LEU A 6 -6.06 3.78 5.53
N ALA A 7 -5.45 4.51 4.60
CA ALA A 7 -4.92 4.18 3.29
C ALA A 7 -3.80 3.11 3.16
N TYR A 8 -3.87 1.85 3.61
CA TYR A 8 -2.76 0.90 3.35
C TYR A 8 -2.73 0.46 1.88
N PHE A 9 -1.71 0.89 1.11
CA PHE A 9 -1.48 0.41 -0.26
C PHE A 9 -0.38 -0.64 -0.26
N LEU A 10 -0.78 -1.91 -0.45
CA LEU A 10 0.14 -3.00 -0.75
C LEU A 10 0.29 -3.08 -2.26
N ILE A 11 1.52 -2.91 -2.75
CA ILE A 11 1.87 -3.11 -4.16
C ILE A 11 2.51 -4.49 -4.29
N PRO A 12 1.76 -5.52 -4.73
CA PRO A 12 2.34 -6.83 -4.99
C PRO A 12 3.16 -6.78 -6.27
N ALA A 13 4.37 -7.33 -6.21
CA ALA A 13 5.22 -7.57 -7.37
C ALA A 13 5.62 -9.04 -7.38
N PHE A 14 5.44 -9.70 -8.51
CA PHE A 14 5.77 -11.11 -8.65
C PHE A 14 6.24 -11.42 -10.06
N VAL A 15 6.99 -12.52 -10.17
CA VAL A 15 7.45 -13.04 -11.46
C VAL A 15 6.84 -14.42 -11.64
N LEU A 16 6.05 -14.57 -12.71
CA LEU A 16 5.48 -15.83 -13.11
C LEU A 16 6.32 -16.45 -14.22
N ASN A 17 6.32 -17.78 -14.26
CA ASN A 17 6.87 -18.55 -15.35
C ASN A 17 5.87 -19.67 -15.68
N ILE A 18 5.16 -19.50 -16.80
CA ILE A 18 4.10 -20.39 -17.24
C ILE A 18 4.56 -21.09 -18.51
N LEU A 19 4.51 -22.43 -18.49
CA LEU A 19 5.12 -23.26 -19.53
C LEU A 19 4.18 -24.40 -19.93
N ASN A 20 3.75 -24.40 -21.20
CA ASN A 20 2.99 -25.50 -21.76
C ASN A 20 3.80 -26.81 -21.67
N GLN A 21 3.18 -27.85 -21.12
CA GLN A 21 3.74 -29.21 -21.07
C GLN A 21 3.19 -30.09 -22.20
N THR A 22 2.02 -29.72 -22.75
CA THR A 22 1.43 -30.30 -23.95
C THR A 22 1.47 -29.33 -25.13
N SER A 23 0.97 -29.75 -26.31
CA SER A 23 0.92 -28.90 -27.51
C SER A 23 0.14 -27.59 -27.32
N ARG A 24 -0.73 -27.58 -26.31
CA ARG A 24 -1.46 -26.43 -25.77
C ARG A 24 -1.43 -26.55 -24.24
N GLY A 25 -1.56 -25.43 -23.53
CA GLY A 25 -1.69 -25.40 -22.07
C GLY A 25 -3.03 -24.83 -21.63
N GLY A 26 -3.10 -24.46 -20.36
CA GLY A 26 -4.32 -24.10 -19.66
C GLY A 26 -4.24 -24.55 -18.21
N GLU A 27 -4.88 -23.85 -17.28
CA GLU A 27 -5.91 -22.80 -17.48
C GLU A 27 -5.42 -21.40 -17.09
N GLY A 28 -4.23 -21.31 -16.50
CA GLY A 28 -3.60 -20.07 -16.07
C GLY A 28 -3.30 -20.02 -14.57
N VAL A 29 -2.96 -18.82 -14.13
CA VAL A 29 -2.71 -18.46 -12.73
C VAL A 29 -3.53 -17.25 -12.35
N ALA A 30 -4.08 -17.24 -11.15
CA ALA A 30 -4.72 -16.07 -10.59
C ALA A 30 -4.04 -15.66 -9.27
N PHE A 31 -3.83 -14.35 -9.12
CA PHE A 31 -3.47 -13.73 -7.84
C PHE A 31 -4.76 -13.30 -7.15
N LEU A 32 -5.11 -13.98 -6.05
CA LEU A 32 -6.40 -13.82 -5.36
C LEU A 32 -6.26 -12.94 -4.12
N ILE A 33 -7.33 -12.19 -3.85
CA ILE A 33 -7.56 -11.40 -2.65
C ILE A 33 -8.96 -11.75 -2.14
N ASN A 34 -9.04 -12.47 -1.01
CA ASN A 34 -10.30 -12.99 -0.46
C ASN A 34 -10.46 -12.67 1.02
N ASP A 35 -11.70 -12.42 1.43
CA ASP A 35 -12.07 -12.25 2.84
C ASP A 35 -11.94 -13.52 3.70
N ASN A 36 -11.79 -14.66 3.04
CA ASN A 36 -11.68 -15.98 3.64
C ASN A 36 -10.46 -16.72 3.09
N SER A 37 -9.69 -17.34 3.98
CA SER A 37 -8.54 -18.18 3.65
C SER A 37 -8.89 -19.64 3.32
N SER A 38 -10.15 -20.04 3.51
CA SER A 38 -10.60 -21.40 3.17
C SER A 38 -10.51 -21.63 1.67
N LEU A 39 -9.93 -22.78 1.29
CA LEU A 39 -9.95 -23.25 -0.08
C LEU A 39 -11.39 -23.54 -0.51
N LEU A 40 -11.76 -23.13 -1.71
CA LEU A 40 -13.04 -23.49 -2.30
C LEU A 40 -12.92 -24.88 -2.93
N ASP A 41 -13.77 -25.81 -2.53
CA ASP A 41 -13.87 -27.11 -3.19
C ASP A 41 -14.37 -26.95 -4.63
N ASN A 42 -13.94 -27.85 -5.51
CA ASN A 42 -14.37 -27.91 -6.91
C ASN A 42 -14.09 -26.62 -7.70
N SER A 43 -13.00 -25.91 -7.37
CA SER A 43 -12.57 -24.66 -7.98
C SER A 43 -11.36 -24.83 -8.92
N GLN A 44 -11.03 -26.07 -9.31
CA GLN A 44 -9.97 -26.37 -10.27
C GLN A 44 -10.37 -26.10 -11.72
N GLY A 45 -9.38 -26.14 -12.62
CA GLY A 45 -9.52 -25.85 -14.04
C GLY A 45 -9.72 -24.34 -14.28
N TRP A 46 -10.58 -24.02 -15.25
CA TRP A 46 -11.03 -22.68 -15.60
C TRP A 46 -11.54 -21.82 -14.44
N TRP A 47 -11.83 -22.41 -13.28
CA TRP A 47 -12.23 -21.68 -12.08
C TRP A 47 -11.07 -21.01 -11.33
N LEU A 48 -9.82 -21.38 -11.64
CA LEU A 48 -8.58 -20.80 -11.12
C LEU A 48 -8.49 -20.69 -9.58
N GLY A 49 -9.19 -21.56 -8.85
CA GLY A 49 -9.24 -21.53 -7.39
C GLY A 49 -10.06 -20.40 -6.79
N MET A 50 -10.61 -19.49 -7.61
CA MET A 50 -11.27 -18.26 -7.16
C MET A 50 -12.73 -18.48 -6.79
N VAL A 51 -13.48 -19.11 -7.69
CA VAL A 51 -14.90 -19.42 -7.50
C VAL A 51 -15.15 -20.86 -7.91
N ASN A 52 -16.38 -21.33 -7.73
CA ASN A 52 -16.87 -22.57 -8.30
C ASN A 52 -18.28 -22.35 -8.84
N ALA A 53 -18.91 -23.40 -9.35
CA ALA A 53 -20.26 -23.33 -9.92
C ALA A 53 -21.32 -22.72 -8.98
N ASN A 54 -21.14 -22.79 -7.66
CA ASN A 54 -22.09 -22.27 -6.67
C ASN A 54 -21.75 -20.85 -6.19
N THR A 55 -20.48 -20.46 -6.22
CA THR A 55 -20.03 -19.15 -5.72
C THR A 55 -19.83 -18.11 -6.82
N ASN A 56 -19.83 -18.53 -8.10
CA ASN A 56 -19.67 -17.65 -9.25
C ASN A 56 -20.81 -16.61 -9.35
N GLY A 57 -20.51 -15.34 -9.10
CA GLY A 57 -21.49 -14.25 -9.07
C GLY A 57 -22.20 -14.08 -7.73
N SER A 58 -21.73 -14.76 -6.67
CA SER A 58 -22.26 -14.57 -5.32
C SER A 58 -21.82 -13.22 -4.71
N SER A 59 -22.36 -12.89 -3.55
CA SER A 59 -21.94 -11.70 -2.78
C SER A 59 -20.68 -11.92 -1.94
N GLN A 60 -20.06 -13.11 -2.01
CA GLN A 60 -18.81 -13.38 -1.28
C GLN A 60 -17.70 -12.53 -1.89
N ALA A 61 -16.99 -11.76 -1.04
CA ALA A 61 -15.97 -10.85 -1.52
C ALA A 61 -14.72 -11.61 -2.00
N SER A 62 -14.54 -11.60 -3.31
CA SER A 62 -13.38 -12.20 -3.98
C SER A 62 -12.94 -11.31 -5.12
N VAL A 63 -11.66 -10.95 -5.12
CA VAL A 63 -11.04 -10.21 -6.22
C VAL A 63 -9.84 -10.99 -6.70
N ALA A 64 -9.70 -11.17 -8.01
CA ALA A 64 -8.51 -11.77 -8.58
C ALA A 64 -7.97 -10.97 -9.75
N VAL A 65 -6.66 -11.07 -9.94
CA VAL A 65 -6.01 -10.76 -11.21
C VAL A 65 -5.61 -12.09 -11.85
N GLU A 66 -6.27 -12.45 -12.95
CA GLU A 66 -5.98 -13.68 -13.69
C GLU A 66 -4.97 -13.42 -14.82
N PHE A 67 -4.14 -14.43 -15.06
CA PHE A 67 -3.23 -14.58 -16.18
C PHE A 67 -3.70 -15.80 -16.95
N ASP A 68 -4.67 -15.58 -17.82
CA ASP A 68 -5.39 -16.61 -18.56
C ASP A 68 -4.59 -17.05 -19.78
N THR A 69 -4.38 -18.37 -19.87
CA THR A 69 -3.66 -19.04 -20.96
C THR A 69 -4.56 -19.89 -21.85
N ARG A 70 -5.88 -19.88 -21.60
CA ARG A 70 -6.86 -20.69 -22.30
C ARG A 70 -8.24 -20.04 -22.26
N LYS A 71 -8.77 -19.75 -23.45
CA LYS A 71 -10.17 -19.36 -23.61
C LYS A 71 -11.09 -20.53 -23.28
N SER A 72 -11.67 -20.50 -22.09
CA SER A 72 -12.57 -21.53 -21.56
C SER A 72 -14.02 -21.05 -21.45
N ASP A 73 -14.26 -19.73 -21.42
CA ASP A 73 -15.60 -19.11 -21.51
C ASP A 73 -15.76 -18.35 -22.84
N GLU A 74 -16.99 -18.26 -23.35
CA GLU A 74 -17.28 -17.50 -24.56
C GLU A 74 -17.15 -15.98 -24.35
N GLN A 75 -17.34 -15.52 -23.11
CA GLN A 75 -17.21 -14.12 -22.67
C GLN A 75 -15.74 -13.68 -22.57
N ASP A 76 -14.78 -14.61 -22.55
CA ASP A 76 -13.35 -14.29 -22.56
C ASP A 76 -12.94 -13.70 -23.91
N MET A 77 -12.03 -12.71 -23.88
CA MET A 77 -11.51 -12.11 -25.12
C MET A 77 -10.80 -13.15 -25.98
N GLU A 78 -9.82 -13.83 -25.39
CA GLU A 78 -8.93 -14.82 -26.00
C GLU A 78 -8.16 -15.58 -24.92
N GLY A 79 -7.45 -16.67 -25.26
CA GLY A 79 -6.68 -17.48 -24.29
C GLY A 79 -5.27 -16.96 -24.02
N ASN A 80 -5.07 -15.65 -24.00
CA ASN A 80 -3.78 -15.01 -23.71
C ASN A 80 -4.03 -13.57 -23.23
N HIS A 81 -4.61 -13.45 -22.04
CA HIS A 81 -5.05 -12.16 -21.52
C HIS A 81 -4.81 -12.03 -20.01
N ILE A 82 -4.81 -10.79 -19.55
CA ILE A 82 -4.84 -10.45 -18.11
C ILE A 82 -6.22 -9.91 -17.78
N GLY A 83 -6.83 -10.45 -16.73
CA GLY A 83 -8.19 -10.13 -16.31
C GLY A 83 -8.27 -9.63 -14.87
N LEU A 84 -9.26 -8.76 -14.60
CA LEU A 84 -9.67 -8.36 -13.25
C LEU A 84 -11.05 -8.97 -12.98
N ASN A 85 -11.09 -9.93 -12.07
CA ASN A 85 -12.29 -10.66 -11.72
C ASN A 85 -12.82 -10.17 -10.38
N ILE A 86 -14.14 -9.96 -10.29
CA ILE A 86 -14.82 -9.50 -9.06
C ILE A 86 -15.99 -10.44 -8.81
N ASN A 87 -15.86 -11.27 -7.78
CA ASN A 87 -16.83 -12.26 -7.30
C ASN A 87 -17.28 -13.33 -8.33
N ARG A 88 -16.75 -13.32 -9.54
CA ARG A 88 -17.11 -14.23 -10.62
C ARG A 88 -15.93 -14.49 -11.55
N ILE A 89 -15.94 -15.62 -12.25
CA ILE A 89 -14.84 -16.00 -13.17
C ILE A 89 -14.75 -15.08 -14.38
N GLN A 90 -15.88 -14.53 -14.85
CA GLN A 90 -15.84 -13.60 -15.98
C GLN A 90 -15.24 -12.26 -15.56
N SER A 91 -14.16 -11.87 -16.24
CA SER A 91 -13.46 -10.62 -16.02
C SER A 91 -14.35 -9.40 -16.17
N THR A 92 -14.30 -8.48 -15.20
CA THR A 92 -14.92 -7.15 -15.31
C THR A 92 -14.11 -6.26 -16.26
N LYS A 93 -12.80 -6.47 -16.32
CA LYS A 93 -11.89 -5.81 -17.24
C LYS A 93 -10.83 -6.80 -17.69
N GLN A 94 -10.53 -6.81 -18.98
CA GLN A 94 -9.54 -7.71 -19.58
C GLN A 94 -8.67 -6.98 -20.60
N VAL A 95 -7.41 -7.40 -20.70
CA VAL A 95 -6.43 -6.87 -21.64
C VAL A 95 -5.79 -8.03 -22.38
N SER A 96 -5.99 -8.05 -23.70
CA SER A 96 -5.28 -8.95 -24.62
C SER A 96 -3.78 -8.67 -24.60
N LEU A 97 -2.99 -9.71 -24.40
CA LEU A 97 -1.52 -9.62 -24.45
C LEU A 97 -0.96 -9.81 -25.85
N SER A 98 -1.74 -10.43 -26.75
CA SER A 98 -1.41 -10.55 -28.17
C SER A 98 -1.17 -9.17 -28.80
N ASN A 99 -1.89 -8.13 -28.35
CA ASN A 99 -1.69 -6.74 -28.80
C ASN A 99 -0.34 -6.12 -28.41
N TYR A 100 0.41 -6.76 -27.50
CA TYR A 100 1.70 -6.30 -27.01
C TYR A 100 2.85 -7.25 -27.40
N ASP A 101 2.58 -8.21 -28.30
CA ASP A 101 3.49 -9.30 -28.68
C ASP A 101 3.95 -10.16 -27.49
N VAL A 102 3.11 -10.26 -26.46
CA VAL A 102 3.38 -11.06 -25.26
C VAL A 102 2.53 -12.33 -25.31
N ASN A 103 3.14 -13.48 -25.06
CA ASN A 103 2.45 -14.74 -24.85
C ASN A 103 2.86 -15.33 -23.50
N ILE A 104 1.90 -15.41 -22.57
CA ILE A 104 2.14 -15.86 -21.18
C ILE A 104 2.72 -17.28 -21.13
N SER A 105 2.23 -18.16 -22.01
CA SER A 105 2.52 -19.59 -21.99
C SER A 105 3.74 -20.00 -22.83
N ALA A 106 4.40 -19.03 -23.49
CA ALA A 106 5.52 -19.29 -24.39
C ALA A 106 6.84 -19.62 -23.68
N GLY A 107 6.90 -19.53 -22.34
CA GLY A 107 8.12 -19.86 -21.59
C GLY A 107 9.31 -18.93 -21.82
N GLY A 108 9.09 -17.81 -22.51
CA GLY A 108 10.14 -16.85 -22.84
C GLY A 108 10.60 -16.06 -21.62
N GLN A 109 11.85 -15.61 -21.64
CA GLN A 109 12.44 -14.70 -20.65
C GLN A 109 11.92 -13.26 -20.78
N ASP A 110 10.71 -13.04 -21.31
CA ASP A 110 10.16 -11.69 -21.51
C ASP A 110 9.68 -11.14 -20.16
N LEU A 111 10.62 -10.59 -19.39
CA LEU A 111 10.39 -9.97 -18.10
C LEU A 111 9.77 -8.57 -18.30
N ARG A 112 8.48 -8.51 -18.63
CA ARG A 112 7.74 -7.24 -18.67
C ARG A 112 7.01 -7.02 -17.35
N PRO A 113 7.30 -5.93 -16.61
CA PRO A 113 6.57 -5.61 -15.40
C PRO A 113 5.13 -5.22 -15.76
N VAL A 114 4.16 -5.92 -15.17
CA VAL A 114 2.74 -5.55 -15.22
C VAL A 114 2.41 -4.81 -13.94
N ASP A 115 1.99 -3.55 -14.06
CA ASP A 115 1.61 -2.73 -12.91
C ASP A 115 0.12 -2.92 -12.59
N LEU A 116 -0.15 -3.46 -11.39
CA LEU A 116 -1.49 -3.72 -10.88
C LEU A 116 -1.95 -2.68 -9.85
N SER A 117 -1.16 -1.63 -9.60
CA SER A 117 -1.37 -0.65 -8.53
C SER A 117 -2.72 0.07 -8.58
N THR A 118 -3.32 0.21 -9.76
CA THR A 118 -4.61 0.90 -9.94
C THR A 118 -5.85 0.03 -9.70
N TYR A 119 -5.70 -1.28 -9.46
CA TYR A 119 -6.83 -2.22 -9.45
C TYR A 119 -7.01 -2.99 -8.14
N LEU A 120 -6.14 -2.81 -7.15
CA LEU A 120 -6.14 -3.62 -5.94
C LEU A 120 -6.74 -2.88 -4.73
N PRO A 121 -7.78 -3.45 -4.07
CA PRO A 121 -8.36 -2.90 -2.85
C PRO A 121 -7.57 -3.29 -1.58
N GLN A 122 -7.98 -2.75 -0.43
CA GLN A 122 -7.29 -2.92 0.86
C GLN A 122 -7.48 -4.30 1.52
N LYS A 123 -6.35 -4.84 1.99
CA LYS A 123 -6.11 -5.94 2.95
C LYS A 123 -7.16 -7.04 3.08
N ILE A 124 -6.82 -8.21 2.54
CA ILE A 124 -7.34 -9.53 2.94
C ILE A 124 -6.38 -10.64 2.45
N PHE A 125 -6.66 -11.93 2.69
CA PHE A 125 -5.73 -13.03 2.39
C PHE A 125 -5.33 -13.02 0.92
N MET A 126 -4.02 -13.14 0.66
CA MET A 126 -3.44 -13.11 -0.69
C MET A 126 -2.72 -14.40 -1.00
N GLY A 127 -2.85 -14.87 -2.23
CA GLY A 127 -2.16 -16.07 -2.69
C GLY A 127 -2.24 -16.26 -4.19
N PHE A 128 -1.45 -17.20 -4.68
CA PHE A 128 -1.51 -17.64 -6.07
C PHE A 128 -2.25 -18.96 -6.16
N PHE A 129 -3.12 -19.07 -7.14
CA PHE A 129 -3.82 -20.28 -7.48
C PHE A 129 -3.54 -20.56 -8.96
N GLY A 130 -2.90 -21.70 -9.23
CA GLY A 130 -2.68 -22.18 -10.59
C GLY A 130 -3.54 -23.40 -10.81
N SER A 131 -4.14 -23.51 -11.99
CA SER A 131 -4.88 -24.71 -12.34
C SER A 131 -4.55 -25.17 -13.74
N THR A 132 -4.82 -26.44 -13.95
CA THR A 132 -4.63 -27.06 -15.25
C THR A 132 -5.76 -28.03 -15.56
N SER A 133 -5.85 -28.42 -16.82
CA SER A 133 -6.92 -29.26 -17.36
C SER A 133 -6.32 -30.50 -18.03
N ASN A 134 -7.05 -31.09 -18.99
CA ASN A 134 -6.52 -32.13 -19.86
C ASN A 134 -5.31 -31.67 -20.71
N GLU A 135 -5.20 -30.37 -20.95
CA GLU A 135 -4.05 -29.70 -21.54
C GLU A 135 -3.22 -29.10 -20.41
N ALA A 136 -1.99 -29.60 -20.26
CA ALA A 136 -1.16 -29.37 -19.08
C ALA A 136 -0.21 -28.18 -19.25
N GLU A 137 -0.09 -27.38 -18.19
CA GLU A 137 0.94 -26.35 -18.08
C GLU A 137 1.59 -26.36 -16.70
N LEU A 138 2.81 -25.85 -16.63
CA LEU A 138 3.54 -25.64 -15.39
C LEU A 138 3.39 -24.18 -14.97
N ASN A 139 2.77 -23.97 -13.80
CA ASN A 139 2.53 -22.64 -13.21
C ASN A 139 3.50 -22.37 -12.06
N CYS A 140 4.54 -21.56 -12.29
CA CYS A 140 5.59 -21.28 -11.31
C CYS A 140 5.62 -19.80 -10.90
N VAL A 141 5.52 -19.54 -9.59
CA VAL A 141 5.90 -18.24 -9.00
C VAL A 141 7.40 -18.26 -8.70
N LYS A 142 8.19 -17.45 -9.42
CA LYS A 142 9.65 -17.41 -9.29
C LYS A 142 10.13 -16.46 -8.20
N SER A 143 9.42 -15.36 -8.00
CA SER A 143 9.67 -14.41 -6.92
C SER A 143 8.38 -13.70 -6.55
N TRP A 144 8.30 -13.27 -5.29
CA TRP A 144 7.18 -12.52 -4.75
C TRP A 144 7.69 -11.49 -3.75
N ALA A 145 7.27 -10.25 -3.92
CA ALA A 145 7.64 -9.12 -3.07
C ALA A 145 6.44 -8.22 -2.84
N PHE A 146 6.45 -7.51 -1.71
CA PHE A 146 5.44 -6.54 -1.34
C PHE A 146 6.10 -5.25 -0.90
N SER A 147 5.58 -4.13 -1.38
CA SER A 147 5.89 -2.81 -0.83
C SER A 147 4.64 -2.21 -0.21
N ASP A 148 4.75 -1.73 1.02
CA ASP A 148 3.70 -0.98 1.70
C ASP A 148 4.07 0.50 1.65
N THR A 149 3.20 1.32 1.08
CA THR A 149 3.33 2.78 1.14
C THR A 149 2.29 3.33 2.10
N ASP A 150 2.73 3.70 3.30
CA ASP A 150 1.88 4.43 4.26
C ASP A 150 1.54 5.81 3.70
N ILE A 151 0.26 6.02 3.39
CA ILE A 151 -0.31 7.34 3.10
C ILE A 151 -1.41 7.62 4.13
N GLY A 152 -1.02 7.95 5.35
CA GLY A 152 -1.74 8.95 6.15
C GLY A 152 -2.09 8.59 7.58
N GLY A 153 -1.24 9.01 8.51
CA GLY A 153 -1.60 9.28 9.90
C GLY A 153 -0.45 9.95 10.63
N ASN A 154 -0.60 11.23 11.00
CA ASN A 154 0.40 12.05 11.72
C ASN A 154 0.79 11.45 13.10
N GLY A 155 1.55 10.36 13.13
CA GLY A 155 2.07 9.76 14.36
C GLY A 155 3.20 10.55 15.03
N LYS A 156 3.57 11.73 14.48
CA LYS A 156 4.78 12.49 14.87
C LYS A 156 4.49 13.86 15.50
N GLN A 157 3.23 14.29 15.53
CA GLN A 157 2.84 15.63 16.02
C GLN A 157 2.75 15.75 17.56
N LEU A 158 2.78 14.65 18.33
CA LEU A 158 2.75 14.72 19.81
C LEU A 158 3.93 15.53 20.38
N TRP A 159 5.11 15.42 19.78
CA TRP A 159 6.29 16.20 20.20
C TRP A 159 6.10 17.71 20.03
N VAL A 160 5.31 18.14 19.04
CA VAL A 160 5.02 19.58 18.81
C VAL A 160 4.20 20.15 19.97
N TRP A 161 3.20 19.41 20.46
CA TRP A 161 2.37 19.81 21.59
C TRP A 161 3.11 19.82 22.94
N ILE A 162 4.24 19.12 23.06
CA ILE A 162 5.09 19.14 24.26
C ILE A 162 6.12 20.27 24.18
N MET A 163 6.76 20.47 23.03
CA MET A 163 7.85 21.45 22.89
C MET A 163 7.36 22.90 22.91
N VAL A 164 6.16 23.18 22.37
CA VAL A 164 5.63 24.55 22.32
C VAL A 164 5.35 25.13 23.72
N PRO A 165 4.67 24.43 24.66
CA PRO A 165 4.50 24.91 26.03
C PRO A 165 5.82 25.06 26.79
N VAL A 166 6.76 24.12 26.63
CA VAL A 166 8.05 24.15 27.32
C VAL A 166 8.90 25.35 26.87
N ALA A 167 8.96 25.60 25.55
CA ALA A 167 9.66 26.77 25.02
C ALA A 167 9.00 28.08 25.48
N SER A 168 7.66 28.13 25.50
CA SER A 168 6.91 29.31 25.95
C SER A 168 7.17 29.63 27.43
N LEU A 169 7.19 28.61 28.28
CA LEU A 169 7.50 28.77 29.71
C LEU A 169 8.95 29.22 29.92
N GLY A 170 9.90 28.65 29.18
CA GLY A 170 11.31 29.05 29.22
C GLY A 170 11.53 30.52 28.84
N ILE A 171 10.83 31.01 27.80
CA ILE A 171 10.89 32.42 27.39
C ILE A 171 10.30 33.32 28.47
N LEU A 172 9.15 32.98 29.05
CA LEU A 172 8.51 33.78 30.11
C LEU A 172 9.41 33.89 31.34
N VAL A 173 10.03 32.79 31.77
CA VAL A 173 10.98 32.77 32.88
C VAL A 173 12.22 33.61 32.56
N GLY A 174 12.77 33.47 31.35
CA GLY A 174 13.92 34.27 30.91
C GLY A 174 13.63 35.77 30.87
N VAL A 175 12.46 36.19 30.38
CA VAL A 175 12.03 37.58 30.38
C VAL A 175 11.84 38.09 31.82
N ALA A 176 11.21 37.31 32.70
CA ALA A 176 11.04 37.69 34.10
C ALA A 176 12.39 37.89 34.81
N ILE A 177 13.34 36.96 34.63
CA ILE A 177 14.70 37.08 35.18
C ILE A 177 15.39 38.34 34.62
N CYS A 178 15.32 38.58 33.31
CA CYS A 178 15.92 39.75 32.68
C CYS A 178 15.34 41.06 33.23
N LEU A 179 14.02 41.13 33.42
CA LEU A 179 13.36 42.28 34.02
C LEU A 179 13.75 42.48 35.50
N CYS A 180 13.87 41.41 36.27
CA CYS A 180 14.35 41.46 37.66
C CYS A 180 15.80 41.95 37.72
N LEU A 181 16.69 41.41 36.89
CA LEU A 181 18.09 41.84 36.83
C LEU A 181 18.22 43.31 36.39
N ARG A 182 17.41 43.74 35.42
CA ARG A 182 17.35 45.17 35.01
C ARG A 182 16.85 46.07 36.14
N ARG A 183 15.91 45.63 36.96
CA ARG A 183 15.45 46.39 38.14
C ARG A 183 16.54 46.52 39.19
N VAL A 184 17.21 45.42 39.54
CA VAL A 184 18.31 45.41 40.52
C VAL A 184 19.48 46.29 40.04
N TYR A 185 19.87 46.17 38.78
CA TYR A 185 20.93 47.01 38.21
C TYR A 185 20.58 48.51 38.21
N LYS A 186 19.30 48.84 37.98
CA LYS A 186 18.83 50.23 38.03
C LYS A 186 18.85 50.78 39.46
N GLU A 187 18.43 49.99 40.46
CA GLU A 187 18.50 50.35 41.89
C GLU A 187 19.93 50.63 42.36
N GLU A 188 20.89 49.78 41.99
CA GLU A 188 22.32 49.96 42.28
C GLU A 188 22.88 51.27 41.70
N ARG A 189 22.50 51.61 40.45
CA ARG A 189 22.89 52.89 39.81
C ARG A 189 22.29 54.11 40.51
N PHE A 190 21.06 54.02 41.00
CA PHE A 190 20.41 55.10 41.76
C PHE A 190 20.96 55.24 43.20
N SER A 191 21.38 54.14 43.84
CA SER A 191 22.05 54.16 45.14
C SER A 191 23.45 54.79 45.02
N GLY A 192 24.21 54.44 43.99
CA GLY A 192 25.53 55.00 43.72
C GLY A 192 25.53 56.49 43.31
N SER A 193 24.44 56.99 42.70
CA SER A 193 24.34 58.41 42.31
C SER A 193 23.89 59.33 43.45
N ARG A 194 23.28 58.80 44.52
CA ARG A 194 22.87 59.59 45.70
C ARG A 194 24.04 59.92 46.64
N CYS A 195 25.19 59.26 46.47
CA CYS A 195 26.41 59.52 47.25
C CYS A 195 27.35 60.56 46.58
N SER A 196 27.12 60.95 45.32
CA SER A 196 27.99 61.88 44.60
C SER A 196 27.55 63.35 44.65
N THR A 197 26.40 63.68 45.24
CA THR A 197 25.80 65.02 45.21
C THR A 197 25.91 65.79 46.54
N SER A 198 26.94 65.50 47.35
CA SER A 198 27.25 66.29 48.56
C SER A 198 28.75 66.49 48.72
N ARG A 199 29.39 67.16 47.76
CA ARG A 199 30.74 67.73 47.96
C ARG A 199 31.11 68.79 46.91
N GLU A 200 30.31 69.85 46.81
CA GLU A 200 30.81 71.09 46.19
C GLU A 200 30.01 72.32 46.66
N HIS A 201 30.37 72.85 47.84
CA HIS A 201 30.22 74.28 48.16
C HIS A 201 30.95 74.60 49.47
N ARG A 202 32.22 75.03 49.38
CA ARG A 202 32.88 75.88 50.39
C ARG A 202 34.08 76.59 49.77
N THR A 203 33.86 77.83 49.35
CA THR A 203 34.80 78.96 49.46
C THR A 203 34.00 80.14 49.95
#